data_AF-A0A8S1VUF9-F1
#
_entry.id   AF-A0A8S1VUF9-F1
#
_cell.length_a   1.000
_cell.length_b   1.000
_cell.length_c   1.000
_cell.angle_alpha   90.00
_cell.angle_beta   90.00
_cell.angle_gamma   90.00
#
_symmetry.space_group_name_H-M   'P 1'
#
loop_
_entity.id
_entity.type
_entity.pdbx_description
1 polymer ?
#
loop_
_entity_poly.entity_id
_entity_poly.type
_entity_poly.pdbx_seq_one_letter_code
_entity_poly.pdbx_strand_id
1 'polypeptide(L)'
;MSIVALFKNCFEHFKGKFQKNYISAQTPKQFAQKKVLVLDLDETLVHCEFKENEDFQHEVLLEVIHKGQVYKVYLKARPYLNQFLLEVSKDYEIFIFTAGYEAYCQEVLSFIDKKKIISDYYARGSCQFIDGICYKDLQLIDRPMGDIIFIDNNPNAFINYKDNGLLIPSFLDSDDDDCLLRLIPFLKYMAKKKDVRPVEQHLKNYEDNNGTIVFCEAQNTIQLEQEEPDEDTLSEGKVIKKEQEITDFDIKHKKTQTQLENVNKIKSKLRSVTLFSSSKNK
;
A
#
# COMPACT_ATOMS: atom_id res chain seq x y z
N MET A 1 34.62 -3.19 -22.90
CA MET A 1 33.27 -3.77 -23.01
C MET A 1 32.26 -2.67 -22.71
N SER A 2 31.27 -2.44 -23.57
CA SER A 2 30.25 -1.42 -23.33
C SER A 2 29.40 -1.79 -22.12
N ILE A 3 29.02 -0.81 -21.29
CA ILE A 3 28.10 -0.96 -20.16
C ILE A 3 26.82 -1.70 -20.58
N VAL A 4 26.35 -1.49 -21.81
CA VAL A 4 25.19 -2.19 -22.40
C VAL A 4 25.40 -3.71 -22.50
N ALA A 5 26.63 -4.17 -22.75
CA ALA A 5 26.96 -5.60 -22.83
C ALA A 5 27.05 -6.26 -21.44
N LEU A 6 27.40 -5.50 -20.40
CA LEU A 6 27.36 -5.96 -19.01
C LEU A 6 25.92 -6.15 -18.53
N PHE A 7 25.02 -5.20 -18.84
CA PHE A 7 23.60 -5.34 -18.51
C PHE A 7 22.93 -6.51 -19.25
N LYS A 8 23.24 -6.71 -20.53
CA LYS A 8 22.72 -7.86 -21.30
C LYS A 8 23.20 -9.21 -20.76
N ASN A 9 24.46 -9.30 -20.35
CA ASN A 9 25.02 -10.52 -19.77
C ASN A 9 24.52 -10.80 -18.35
N CYS A 10 24.27 -9.78 -17.52
CA CYS A 10 23.61 -9.97 -16.22
C CYS A 10 22.18 -10.48 -16.42
N PHE A 11 21.41 -9.89 -17.33
CA PHE A 11 20.03 -10.30 -17.62
C PHE A 11 19.94 -11.78 -18.07
N GLU A 12 20.83 -12.21 -18.96
CA GLU A 12 20.89 -13.61 -19.40
C GLU A 12 21.45 -14.56 -18.32
N HIS A 13 22.34 -14.10 -17.45
CA HIS A 13 22.86 -14.90 -16.33
C HIS A 13 21.78 -15.22 -15.29
N PHE A 14 20.85 -14.29 -15.01
CA PHE A 14 19.74 -14.51 -14.07
C PHE A 14 18.63 -15.42 -14.63
N LYS A 15 18.46 -15.44 -15.96
CA LYS A 15 17.45 -16.27 -16.64
C LYS A 15 17.70 -17.78 -16.47
N GLY A 16 18.95 -18.19 -16.25
CA GLY A 16 19.37 -19.59 -16.25
C GLY A 16 19.30 -20.33 -14.92
N LYS A 17 18.96 -19.69 -13.79
CA LYS A 17 19.05 -20.30 -12.45
C LYS A 17 17.74 -20.52 -11.69
N PHE A 18 16.60 -20.11 -12.25
CA PHE A 18 15.31 -20.26 -11.58
C PHE A 18 14.35 -21.04 -12.48
N GLN A 19 13.96 -22.24 -12.04
CA GLN A 19 12.74 -22.87 -12.56
C GLN A 19 11.57 -22.00 -12.11
N LYS A 20 11.24 -20.97 -12.91
CA LYS A 20 10.01 -20.20 -12.71
C LYS A 20 8.83 -21.17 -12.87
N ASN A 21 8.19 -21.53 -11.75
CA ASN A 21 6.91 -22.25 -11.76
C ASN A 21 5.71 -21.33 -12.11
N TYR A 22 5.96 -20.03 -12.28
CA TYR A 22 5.07 -19.11 -13.00
C TYR A 22 5.56 -18.98 -14.43
N ILE A 23 4.66 -19.10 -15.40
CA ILE A 23 4.98 -18.85 -16.80
C ILE A 23 5.46 -17.41 -16.88
N SER A 24 6.78 -17.17 -17.00
CA SER A 24 7.31 -15.84 -17.33
C SER A 24 6.49 -15.33 -18.50
N ALA A 25 6.08 -14.06 -18.53
CA ALA A 25 5.33 -13.49 -19.64
C ALA A 25 6.12 -13.63 -20.96
N GLN A 26 6.07 -14.80 -21.59
CA GLN A 26 6.84 -15.13 -22.77
C GLN A 26 6.09 -14.58 -23.97
N THR A 27 6.65 -13.50 -24.50
CA THR A 27 6.38 -12.90 -25.81
C THR A 27 4.96 -12.33 -26.00
N PRO A 28 4.83 -11.23 -26.76
CA PRO A 28 3.58 -10.50 -26.95
C PRO A 28 2.58 -11.34 -27.77
N LYS A 29 1.93 -12.31 -27.13
CA LYS A 29 0.80 -13.05 -27.71
C LYS A 29 -0.47 -12.26 -27.43
N GLN A 30 -0.94 -11.53 -28.45
CA GLN A 30 -2.35 -11.17 -28.69
C GLN A 30 -3.20 -10.65 -27.50
N PHE A 31 -2.61 -10.06 -26.46
CA PHE A 31 -3.37 -9.19 -25.56
C PHE A 31 -3.62 -7.87 -26.28
N ALA A 32 -4.70 -7.81 -27.06
CA ALA A 32 -5.20 -6.54 -27.55
C ALA A 32 -5.47 -5.62 -26.33
N GLN A 33 -4.57 -4.64 -26.12
CA GLN A 33 -4.69 -3.42 -25.31
C GLN A 33 -5.21 -3.57 -23.86
N LYS A 34 -4.72 -4.53 -23.06
CA LYS A 34 -4.88 -4.43 -21.61
C LYS A 34 -3.92 -3.39 -21.04
N LYS A 35 -4.37 -2.65 -20.02
CA LYS A 35 -3.48 -1.84 -19.18
C LYS A 35 -2.67 -2.77 -18.26
N VAL A 36 -1.72 -2.20 -17.51
CA VAL A 36 -0.85 -2.98 -16.63
C VAL A 36 -1.08 -2.52 -15.20
N LEU A 37 -1.31 -3.50 -14.33
CA LEU A 37 -1.50 -3.28 -12.91
C LEU A 37 -0.38 -3.98 -12.15
N VAL A 38 0.44 -3.18 -11.47
CA VAL A 38 1.53 -3.65 -10.62
C VAL A 38 1.07 -3.49 -9.19
N LEU A 39 1.14 -4.57 -8.41
CA LEU A 39 0.65 -4.61 -7.04
C LEU A 39 1.78 -5.04 -6.11
N ASP A 40 1.91 -4.37 -4.97
CA ASP A 40 2.66 -4.93 -3.86
C ASP A 40 1.93 -6.14 -3.22
N LEU A 41 2.62 -6.89 -2.35
CA LEU A 41 2.01 -8.00 -1.60
C LEU A 41 1.65 -7.60 -0.18
N ASP A 42 2.69 -7.37 0.63
CA ASP A 42 2.61 -7.18 2.07
C ASP A 42 1.91 -5.86 2.39
N GLU A 43 0.99 -5.88 3.34
CA GLU A 43 0.09 -4.77 3.70
C GLU A 43 -0.76 -4.20 2.53
N THR A 44 -0.73 -4.85 1.36
CA THR A 44 -1.46 -4.43 0.15
C THR A 44 -2.52 -5.47 -0.23
N LEU A 45 -2.12 -6.72 -0.48
CA LEU A 45 -3.00 -7.85 -0.81
C LEU A 45 -3.14 -8.84 0.34
N VAL A 46 -2.15 -8.94 1.21
CA VAL A 46 -2.12 -9.85 2.36
C VAL A 46 -1.49 -9.14 3.56
N HIS A 47 -1.74 -9.66 4.75
CA HIS A 47 -0.94 -9.36 5.93
C HIS A 47 -0.41 -10.67 6.52
N CYS A 48 0.86 -10.67 6.92
CA CYS A 48 1.56 -11.86 7.38
C CYS A 48 2.27 -11.62 8.72
N GLU A 49 2.18 -12.60 9.61
CA GLU A 49 3.01 -12.66 10.80
C GLU A 49 3.99 -13.85 10.72
N PHE A 50 5.22 -13.64 11.19
CA PHE A 50 6.29 -14.66 11.21
C PHE A 50 6.46 -15.32 12.57
N LYS A 51 5.56 -14.99 13.50
CA LYS A 51 5.50 -15.54 14.85
C LYS A 51 4.05 -15.92 15.15
N GLU A 52 3.90 -16.91 16.00
CA GLU A 52 2.58 -17.29 16.49
C GLU A 52 2.02 -16.17 17.35
N ASN A 53 0.80 -15.74 17.03
CA ASN A 53 0.06 -14.72 17.75
C ASN A 53 -1.40 -15.17 17.83
N GLU A 54 -1.90 -15.39 19.04
CA GLU A 54 -3.26 -15.87 19.28
C GLU A 54 -4.32 -14.82 18.90
N ASP A 55 -3.95 -13.54 18.92
CA ASP A 55 -4.85 -12.45 18.55
C ASP A 55 -4.95 -12.30 17.02
N PHE A 56 -3.96 -12.80 16.26
CA PHE A 56 -3.94 -12.70 14.81
C PHE A 56 -4.82 -13.77 14.14
N GLN A 57 -5.95 -13.30 13.59
CA GLN A 57 -6.94 -14.13 12.88
C GLN A 57 -6.46 -14.49 11.46
N HIS A 58 -5.42 -15.31 11.36
CA HIS A 58 -4.89 -15.80 10.09
C HIS A 58 -5.82 -16.82 9.41
N GLU A 59 -5.79 -16.87 8.08
CA GLU A 59 -6.54 -17.84 7.28
C GLU A 59 -5.76 -19.13 7.04
N VAL A 60 -4.43 -19.04 6.98
CA VAL A 60 -3.57 -20.16 6.64
C VAL A 60 -2.19 -20.03 7.29
N LEU A 61 -1.60 -21.18 7.62
CA LEU A 61 -0.19 -21.30 7.98
C LEU A 61 0.57 -21.86 6.77
N LEU A 62 1.49 -21.08 6.23
CA LEU A 62 2.40 -21.49 5.16
C LEU A 62 3.75 -21.89 5.75
N GLU A 63 4.36 -22.94 5.17
CA GLU A 63 5.73 -23.34 5.48
C GLU A 63 6.65 -22.92 4.34
N VAL A 64 7.48 -21.91 4.59
CA VAL A 64 8.40 -21.36 3.59
C VAL A 64 9.80 -21.90 3.83
N ILE A 65 10.39 -22.53 2.80
CA ILE A 65 11.75 -23.04 2.86
C ILE A 65 12.71 -22.01 2.27
N HIS A 66 13.64 -21.49 3.07
CA HIS A 66 14.67 -20.56 2.62
C HIS A 66 16.01 -20.87 3.27
N LYS A 67 17.06 -20.93 2.45
CA LYS A 67 18.42 -21.29 2.89
C LYS A 67 18.48 -22.58 3.74
N GLY A 68 17.62 -23.57 3.44
CA GLY A 68 17.56 -24.85 4.14
C GLY A 68 16.84 -24.83 5.50
N GLN A 69 16.23 -23.70 5.87
CA GLN A 69 15.41 -23.56 7.07
C GLN A 69 13.94 -23.43 6.70
N VAL A 70 13.07 -23.97 7.56
CA VAL A 70 11.61 -23.87 7.43
C VAL A 70 11.13 -22.72 8.32
N TYR A 71 10.37 -21.81 7.73
CA TYR A 71 9.76 -20.69 8.41
C TYR A 71 8.25 -20.82 8.36
N LYS A 72 7.60 -20.52 9.48
CA LYS A 72 6.15 -20.48 9.61
C LYS A 72 5.65 -19.08 9.32
N VAL A 73 4.72 -18.96 8.38
CA VAL A 73 4.11 -17.70 7.98
C VAL A 73 2.61 -17.82 8.18
N TYR A 74 2.08 -17.05 9.12
CA TYR A 74 0.66 -16.92 9.38
C TYR A 74 0.14 -15.85 8.42
N LEU A 75 -0.78 -16.19 7.53
CA LEU A 75 -1.23 -15.28 6.47
C LEU A 75 -2.73 -15.02 6.58
N LYS A 76 -3.10 -13.75 6.43
CA LYS A 76 -4.48 -13.30 6.19
C LYS A 76 -4.57 -12.62 4.83
N ALA A 77 -5.52 -13.03 4.00
CA ALA A 77 -5.76 -12.33 2.74
C ALA A 77 -6.57 -11.06 3.02
N ARG A 78 -6.27 -9.98 2.29
CA ARG A 78 -7.09 -8.77 2.38
C ARG A 78 -8.50 -9.06 1.89
N PRO A 79 -9.55 -8.61 2.60
CA PRO A 79 -10.91 -8.85 2.15
C PRO A 79 -11.14 -8.40 0.71
N TYR A 80 -12.01 -9.14 0.01
CA TYR A 80 -12.34 -8.96 -1.41
C TYR A 80 -11.20 -9.26 -2.41
N LEU A 81 -10.02 -9.75 -2.00
CA LEU A 81 -8.89 -10.05 -2.89
C LEU A 81 -9.27 -10.89 -4.12
N ASN A 82 -9.97 -12.01 -3.92
CA ASN A 82 -10.40 -12.88 -5.02
C ASN A 82 -11.32 -12.15 -6.01
N GLN A 83 -12.25 -11.34 -5.51
CA GLN A 83 -13.16 -10.56 -6.34
C GLN A 83 -12.39 -9.46 -7.09
N PHE A 84 -11.47 -8.79 -6.41
CA PHE A 84 -10.60 -7.77 -6.99
C PHE A 84 -9.79 -8.32 -8.17
N LEU A 85 -9.02 -9.40 -7.97
CA LEU A 85 -8.21 -10.02 -9.03
C LEU A 85 -9.07 -10.46 -10.23
N LEU A 86 -10.24 -11.06 -9.97
CA LEU A 86 -11.17 -11.47 -11.03
C LEU A 86 -11.75 -10.30 -11.81
N GLU A 87 -12.07 -9.19 -11.15
CA GLU A 87 -12.64 -8.03 -11.84
C GLU A 87 -11.57 -7.27 -12.63
N VAL A 88 -10.40 -7.01 -12.04
CA VAL A 88 -9.35 -6.20 -12.70
C VAL A 88 -8.64 -6.97 -13.81
N SER A 89 -8.51 -8.29 -13.72
CA SER A 89 -7.89 -9.11 -14.78
C SER A 89 -8.62 -9.08 -16.13
N LYS A 90 -9.87 -8.59 -16.17
CA LYS A 90 -10.59 -8.37 -17.42
C LYS A 90 -9.93 -7.26 -18.26
N ASP A 91 -9.44 -6.22 -17.58
CA ASP A 91 -8.91 -5.00 -18.19
C ASP A 91 -7.38 -4.86 -18.06
N TYR A 92 -6.77 -5.59 -17.13
CA TYR A 92 -5.36 -5.48 -16.78
C TYR A 92 -4.57 -6.78 -16.95
N GLU A 93 -3.32 -6.65 -17.38
CA GLU A 93 -2.25 -7.61 -17.11
C GLU A 93 -1.69 -7.32 -15.71
N ILE A 94 -1.66 -8.33 -14.84
CA ILE A 94 -1.36 -8.14 -13.42
C ILE A 94 0.05 -8.64 -13.10
N PHE A 95 0.85 -7.78 -12.48
CA PHE A 95 2.18 -8.11 -11.99
C PHE A 95 2.25 -7.89 -10.48
N ILE A 96 3.03 -8.73 -9.81
CA ILE A 96 3.38 -8.53 -8.41
C ILE A 96 4.78 -7.94 -8.31
N PHE A 97 4.99 -6.95 -7.47
CA PHE A 97 6.31 -6.39 -7.18
C PHE A 97 6.47 -6.18 -5.67
N THR A 98 7.10 -7.13 -4.99
CA THR A 98 7.27 -7.16 -3.52
C THR A 98 8.74 -6.97 -3.12
N ALA A 99 8.95 -6.40 -1.93
CA ALA A 99 10.25 -6.37 -1.25
C ALA A 99 10.59 -7.68 -0.51
N GLY A 100 9.63 -8.61 -0.42
CA GLY A 100 9.76 -9.91 0.21
C GLY A 100 10.58 -10.91 -0.60
N TYR A 101 11.16 -11.90 0.08
CA TYR A 101 11.99 -12.93 -0.55
C TYR A 101 11.20 -13.80 -1.53
N GLU A 102 11.89 -14.33 -2.55
CA GLU A 102 11.26 -15.14 -3.60
C GLU A 102 10.54 -16.38 -3.06
N ALA A 103 11.16 -17.12 -2.13
CA ALA A 103 10.55 -18.30 -1.53
C ALA A 103 9.23 -17.96 -0.82
N TYR A 104 9.20 -16.84 -0.09
CA TYR A 104 7.99 -16.34 0.56
C TYR A 104 6.93 -15.93 -0.46
N CYS A 105 7.30 -15.10 -1.43
CA CYS A 105 6.40 -14.64 -2.49
C CYS A 105 5.74 -15.83 -3.22
N GLN A 106 6.51 -16.88 -3.55
CA GLN A 106 5.97 -18.05 -4.24
C GLN A 106 4.90 -18.78 -3.43
N GLU A 107 5.14 -19.00 -2.13
CA GLU A 107 4.17 -19.64 -1.24
C GLU A 107 2.90 -18.80 -1.09
N VAL A 108 3.03 -17.48 -0.91
CA VAL A 108 1.88 -16.55 -0.85
C VAL A 108 1.06 -16.61 -2.14
N LEU A 109 1.71 -16.50 -3.30
CA LEU A 109 1.03 -16.55 -4.60
C LEU A 109 0.34 -17.89 -4.86
N SER A 110 0.92 -18.99 -4.37
CA SER A 110 0.30 -20.31 -4.45
C SER A 110 -1.06 -20.35 -3.72
N PHE A 111 -1.18 -19.60 -2.62
CA PHE A 111 -2.39 -19.50 -1.83
C PHE A 111 -3.41 -18.52 -2.43
N ILE A 112 -2.98 -17.30 -2.79
CA ILE A 112 -3.91 -16.24 -3.22
C ILE A 112 -4.33 -16.32 -4.69
N ASP A 113 -3.51 -16.89 -5.58
CA ASP A 113 -3.77 -16.93 -7.02
C ASP A 113 -4.02 -18.36 -7.54
N LYS A 114 -5.06 -18.99 -6.99
CA LYS A 114 -5.50 -20.35 -7.38
C LYS A 114 -5.92 -20.44 -8.84
N LYS A 115 -6.35 -19.33 -9.45
CA LYS A 115 -6.83 -19.26 -10.83
C LYS A 115 -5.74 -18.87 -11.84
N LYS A 116 -4.51 -18.62 -11.39
CA LYS A 116 -3.37 -18.22 -12.24
C LYS A 116 -3.68 -16.98 -13.07
N ILE A 117 -4.27 -15.98 -12.41
CA ILE A 117 -4.64 -14.68 -12.97
C ILE A 117 -3.42 -13.76 -13.07
N ILE A 118 -2.49 -13.86 -12.11
CA ILE A 118 -1.27 -13.04 -12.07
C ILE A 118 -0.35 -13.49 -13.22
N SER A 119 0.25 -12.52 -13.92
CA SER A 119 1.03 -12.76 -15.14
C SER A 119 2.51 -13.06 -14.86
N ASP A 120 3.16 -12.27 -14.00
CA ASP A 120 4.52 -12.52 -13.52
C ASP A 120 4.70 -11.81 -12.16
N TYR A 121 5.83 -12.07 -11.50
CA TYR A 121 6.19 -11.39 -10.25
C TYR A 121 7.67 -11.01 -10.20
N TYR A 122 7.95 -9.98 -9.41
CA TYR A 122 9.26 -9.47 -9.09
C TYR A 122 9.38 -9.43 -7.56
N ALA A 123 10.27 -10.27 -7.03
CA ALA A 123 10.54 -10.35 -5.59
C ALA A 123 11.78 -9.51 -5.20
N ARG A 124 12.21 -9.59 -3.95
CA ARG A 124 13.36 -8.87 -3.37
C ARG A 124 14.60 -8.80 -4.27
N GLY A 125 14.95 -9.89 -4.97
CA GLY A 125 16.11 -9.94 -5.86
C GLY A 125 16.01 -9.03 -7.10
N SER A 126 14.83 -8.49 -7.40
CA SER A 126 14.58 -7.51 -8.46
C SER A 126 14.56 -6.06 -7.95
N CYS A 127 14.64 -5.87 -6.64
CA CYS A 127 14.69 -4.54 -6.02
C CYS A 127 16.13 -4.04 -5.92
N GLN A 128 16.29 -2.72 -5.92
CA GLN A 128 17.53 -2.06 -5.51
C GLN A 128 17.37 -1.55 -4.08
N PHE A 129 18.33 -1.86 -3.20
CA PHE A 129 18.33 -1.36 -1.83
C PHE A 129 19.42 -0.31 -1.68
N ILE A 130 19.04 0.91 -1.28
CA ILE A 130 19.96 2.02 -1.01
C ILE A 130 19.59 2.61 0.34
N ASP A 131 20.54 2.63 1.28
CA ASP A 131 20.33 3.10 2.66
C ASP A 131 19.08 2.46 3.33
N GLY A 132 18.92 1.15 3.16
CA GLY A 132 17.77 0.39 3.69
C GLY A 132 16.45 0.59 2.94
N ILE A 133 16.38 1.50 1.96
CA ILE A 133 15.16 1.77 1.20
C ILE A 133 15.09 0.85 -0.02
N CYS A 134 13.95 0.17 -0.16
CA CYS A 134 13.64 -0.67 -1.32
C CYS A 134 13.11 0.16 -2.49
N TYR A 135 13.82 0.13 -3.63
CA TYR A 135 13.42 0.75 -4.89
C TYR A 135 12.97 -0.31 -5.88
N LYS A 136 11.74 -0.16 -6.37
CA LYS A 136 11.11 -1.07 -7.34
C LYS A 136 11.17 -0.46 -8.74
N ASP A 137 11.97 -1.06 -9.62
CA ASP A 137 12.19 -0.54 -10.98
C ASP A 137 11.12 -1.01 -11.97
N LEU A 138 10.14 -0.14 -12.28
CA LEU A 138 9.05 -0.47 -13.22
C LEU A 138 9.54 -0.73 -14.65
N GLN A 139 10.77 -0.34 -15.03
CA GLN A 139 11.33 -0.68 -16.35
C GLN A 139 11.45 -2.19 -16.58
N LEU A 140 11.54 -2.98 -15.50
CA LEU A 140 11.58 -4.44 -15.59
C LEU A 140 10.31 -5.04 -16.20
N ILE A 141 9.18 -4.33 -16.15
CA ILE A 141 7.86 -4.82 -16.56
C ILE A 141 7.69 -4.81 -18.09
N ASP A 142 8.63 -4.23 -18.85
CA ASP A 142 8.65 -4.20 -20.32
C ASP A 142 7.29 -3.84 -20.95
N ARG A 143 6.67 -2.78 -20.42
CA ARG A 143 5.41 -2.21 -20.91
C ARG A 143 5.51 -0.68 -20.96
N PRO A 144 4.72 -0.01 -21.82
CA PRO A 144 4.73 1.45 -21.88
C PRO A 144 4.32 2.05 -20.52
N MET A 145 5.08 3.02 -20.01
CA MET A 145 4.78 3.66 -18.73
C MET A 145 3.40 4.34 -18.69
N GLY A 146 2.86 4.77 -19.84
CA GLY A 146 1.52 5.33 -19.94
C GLY A 146 0.39 4.30 -19.79
N ASP A 147 0.73 3.01 -19.69
CA ASP A 147 -0.22 1.92 -19.45
C ASP A 147 -0.08 1.30 -18.05
N ILE A 148 0.94 1.69 -17.26
CA ILE A 148 1.27 1.08 -15.96
C ILE A 148 0.67 1.88 -14.81
N ILE A 149 -0.11 1.21 -13.97
CA ILE A 149 -0.52 1.69 -12.65
C ILE A 149 0.21 0.86 -11.61
N PHE A 150 0.88 1.51 -10.66
CA PHE A 150 1.59 0.84 -9.57
C PHE A 150 0.95 1.16 -8.23
N ILE A 151 0.40 0.14 -7.58
CA ILE A 151 -0.28 0.24 -6.29
C ILE A 151 0.61 -0.35 -5.20
N ASP A 152 0.86 0.44 -4.17
CA ASP A 152 1.69 0.09 -3.03
C ASP A 152 1.22 0.90 -1.80
N ASN A 153 1.35 0.35 -0.60
CA ASN A 153 1.04 1.07 0.64
C ASN A 153 2.25 1.87 1.18
N ASN A 154 3.43 1.70 0.60
CA ASN A 154 4.65 2.42 0.96
C ASN A 154 4.95 3.55 -0.05
N PRO A 155 4.97 4.82 0.36
CA PRO A 155 5.24 5.94 -0.55
C PRO A 155 6.65 5.91 -1.16
N ASN A 156 7.61 5.24 -0.52
CA ASN A 156 8.97 5.13 -1.04
C ASN A 156 9.06 4.20 -2.26
N ALA A 157 8.12 3.27 -2.42
CA ALA A 157 8.14 2.27 -3.48
C ALA A 157 8.14 2.88 -4.89
N PHE A 158 7.41 3.99 -5.07
CA PHE A 158 7.24 4.68 -6.35
C PHE A 158 7.96 6.03 -6.41
N ILE A 159 9.00 6.26 -5.59
CA ILE A 159 9.75 7.53 -5.59
C ILE A 159 10.34 7.88 -6.97
N ASN A 160 10.72 6.87 -7.76
CA ASN A 160 11.22 7.00 -9.13
C ASN A 160 10.09 7.03 -10.19
N TYR A 161 8.86 6.71 -9.80
CA TYR A 161 7.71 6.50 -10.67
C TYR A 161 6.44 7.17 -10.12
N LYS A 162 6.56 8.39 -9.57
CA LYS A 162 5.48 9.07 -8.83
C LYS A 162 4.19 9.21 -9.65
N ASP A 163 4.31 9.49 -10.95
CA ASP A 163 3.15 9.63 -11.83
C ASP A 163 2.40 8.31 -12.06
N ASN A 164 3.06 7.17 -11.88
CA ASN A 164 2.46 5.84 -11.99
C ASN A 164 1.91 5.32 -10.65
N GLY A 165 2.35 5.91 -9.54
CA GLY A 165 2.05 5.44 -8.19
C GLY A 165 0.64 5.77 -7.74
N LEU A 166 0.02 4.83 -7.04
CA LEU A 166 -1.19 5.01 -6.26
C LEU A 166 -0.95 4.46 -4.86
N LEU A 167 -0.85 5.37 -3.90
CA LEU A 167 -0.77 5.02 -2.49
C LEU A 167 -2.14 4.52 -2.00
N ILE A 168 -2.16 3.38 -1.30
CA ILE A 168 -3.37 2.86 -0.65
C ILE A 168 -3.15 2.65 0.85
N PRO A 169 -4.21 2.59 1.67
CA PRO A 169 -4.08 2.25 3.08
C PRO A 169 -3.49 0.85 3.28
N SER A 170 -2.57 0.73 4.25
CA SER A 170 -2.05 -0.56 4.71
C SER A 170 -3.16 -1.44 5.27
N PHE A 171 -3.11 -2.73 4.95
CA PHE A 171 -3.94 -3.77 5.52
C PHE A 171 -3.18 -4.47 6.64
N LEU A 172 -3.74 -4.44 7.86
CA LEU A 172 -3.07 -4.98 9.05
C LEU A 172 -3.79 -6.18 9.69
N ASP A 173 -5.06 -6.45 9.37
CA ASP A 173 -5.86 -7.61 9.85
C ASP A 173 -7.39 -7.38 9.79
N SER A 174 -7.87 -6.14 9.59
CA SER A 174 -9.29 -5.80 9.70
C SER A 174 -10.21 -6.53 8.69
N ASP A 175 -11.22 -7.26 9.20
CA ASP A 175 -12.22 -7.93 8.37
C ASP A 175 -13.22 -6.97 7.68
N ASP A 176 -13.35 -5.75 8.21
CA ASP A 176 -14.20 -4.70 7.65
C ASP A 176 -13.45 -3.86 6.58
N ASP A 177 -12.20 -4.21 6.25
CA ASP A 177 -11.46 -3.56 5.15
C ASP A 177 -12.19 -3.80 3.82
N ASP A 178 -12.48 -2.72 3.11
CA ASP A 178 -13.14 -2.72 1.81
C ASP A 178 -12.28 -2.01 0.73
N CYS A 179 -10.98 -1.82 1.00
CA CYS A 179 -10.08 -1.04 0.16
C CYS A 179 -9.99 -1.61 -1.26
N LEU A 180 -9.77 -2.93 -1.38
CA LEU A 180 -9.70 -3.59 -2.68
C LEU A 180 -11.05 -3.52 -3.42
N LEU A 181 -12.17 -3.59 -2.70
CA LEU A 181 -13.49 -3.46 -3.30
C LEU A 181 -13.72 -2.05 -3.88
N ARG A 182 -13.36 -1.01 -3.12
CA ARG A 182 -13.46 0.40 -3.53
C ARG A 182 -12.54 0.76 -4.70
N LEU A 183 -11.42 0.06 -4.89
CA LEU A 183 -10.53 0.27 -6.04
C LEU A 183 -11.14 -0.15 -7.38
N ILE A 184 -12.00 -1.17 -7.41
CA ILE A 184 -12.47 -1.78 -8.66
C ILE A 184 -13.13 -0.76 -9.60
N PRO A 185 -14.08 0.10 -9.15
CA PRO A 185 -14.70 1.10 -10.02
C PRO A 185 -13.70 2.11 -10.59
N PHE A 186 -12.75 2.56 -9.77
CA PHE A 186 -11.70 3.49 -10.20
C PHE A 186 -10.79 2.84 -11.25
N LEU A 187 -10.34 1.61 -11.03
CA LEU A 187 -9.51 0.89 -12.00
C LEU A 187 -10.24 0.63 -13.33
N LYS A 188 -11.57 0.38 -13.30
CA LYS A 188 -12.39 0.31 -14.52
C LYS A 188 -12.50 1.65 -15.25
N TYR A 189 -12.49 2.77 -14.52
CA TYR A 189 -12.39 4.10 -15.12
C TYR A 189 -11.02 4.34 -15.77
N MET A 190 -9.94 3.90 -15.10
CA MET A 190 -8.57 4.04 -15.57
C MET A 190 -8.26 3.20 -16.82
N ALA A 191 -8.87 2.03 -16.96
CA ALA A 191 -8.69 1.15 -18.12
C ALA A 191 -9.02 1.83 -19.46
N LYS A 192 -9.87 2.88 -19.44
CA LYS A 192 -10.31 3.63 -20.61
C LYS A 192 -9.40 4.81 -20.97
N LYS A 193 -8.38 5.09 -20.16
CA LYS A 193 -7.49 6.23 -20.37
C LYS A 193 -6.44 5.92 -21.43
N LYS A 194 -6.08 6.94 -22.22
CA LYS A 194 -5.00 6.82 -23.19
C LYS A 194 -3.64 6.70 -22.48
N ASP A 195 -3.36 7.63 -21.57
CA ASP A 195 -2.26 7.58 -20.61
C ASP A 195 -2.89 7.53 -19.20
N VAL A 196 -2.44 6.62 -18.35
CA VAL A 196 -2.94 6.46 -16.98
C VAL A 196 -2.31 7.43 -15.99
N ARG A 197 -1.34 8.24 -16.44
CA ARG A 197 -0.56 9.13 -15.58
C ARG A 197 -1.01 10.60 -15.70
N PRO A 198 -0.89 11.39 -14.63
CA PRO A 198 -0.57 10.97 -13.25
C PRO A 198 -1.75 10.27 -12.59
N VAL A 199 -1.54 9.10 -11.98
CA VAL A 199 -2.62 8.29 -11.41
C VAL A 199 -3.34 9.03 -10.28
N GLU A 200 -2.61 9.73 -9.42
CA GLU A 200 -3.18 10.53 -8.32
C GLU A 200 -4.13 11.63 -8.83
N GLN A 201 -3.79 12.30 -9.93
CA GLN A 201 -4.66 13.32 -10.51
C GLN A 201 -5.93 12.70 -11.10
N HIS A 202 -5.82 11.51 -11.70
CA HIS A 202 -6.98 10.77 -12.16
C HIS A 202 -7.90 10.34 -11.02
N LEU A 203 -7.34 9.96 -9.87
CA LEU A 203 -8.11 9.63 -8.67
C LEU A 203 -8.91 10.83 -8.18
N LYS A 204 -8.26 11.98 -7.99
CA LYS A 204 -8.94 13.24 -7.56
C LYS A 204 -10.09 13.58 -8.50
N ASN A 205 -9.83 13.54 -9.81
CA ASN A 205 -10.86 13.79 -10.82
C ASN A 205 -12.01 12.76 -10.76
N TYR A 206 -11.71 11.49 -10.46
CA TYR A 206 -12.74 10.46 -10.32
C TYR A 206 -13.62 10.70 -9.09
N GLU A 207 -13.00 11.04 -7.95
CA GLU A 207 -13.70 11.35 -6.70
C GLU A 207 -14.59 12.59 -6.84
N ASP A 208 -14.06 13.66 -7.44
CA ASP A 208 -14.78 14.91 -7.68
C ASP A 208 -16.02 14.71 -8.55
N ASN A 209 -15.90 13.90 -9.62
CA ASN A 209 -17.00 13.67 -10.56
C ASN A 209 -18.08 12.73 -10.01
N ASN A 210 -17.71 11.82 -9.11
CA ASN A 210 -18.62 10.80 -8.59
C ASN A 210 -19.18 11.16 -7.21
N GLY A 211 -18.62 12.17 -6.53
CA GLY A 211 -19.03 12.55 -5.18
C GLY A 211 -18.69 11.47 -4.13
N THR A 212 -17.72 10.60 -4.42
CA THR A 212 -17.33 9.47 -3.58
C THR A 212 -15.84 9.53 -3.35
N ILE A 213 -15.43 9.52 -2.09
CA ILE A 213 -14.02 9.36 -1.70
C ILE A 213 -13.69 7.88 -1.80
N VAL A 214 -12.69 7.53 -2.62
CA VAL A 214 -12.23 6.15 -2.76
C VAL A 214 -11.42 5.77 -1.54
N PHE A 215 -10.61 6.67 -0.97
CA PHE A 215 -9.89 6.48 0.29
C PHE A 215 -9.94 7.74 1.15
N CYS A 216 -10.37 7.63 2.41
CA CYS A 216 -10.10 8.69 3.37
C CYS A 216 -8.58 8.80 3.53
N GLU A 217 -8.07 10.04 3.60
CA GLU A 217 -6.64 10.39 3.66
C GLU A 217 -5.81 9.32 4.36
N ALA A 218 -4.74 8.89 3.69
CA ALA A 218 -3.84 7.82 4.12
C ALA A 218 -3.67 7.88 5.64
N GLN A 219 -4.23 6.88 6.32
CA GLN A 219 -4.00 6.67 7.75
C GLN A 219 -2.49 6.71 7.95
N ASN A 220 -2.05 7.57 8.89
CA ASN A 220 -0.67 7.86 9.25
C ASN A 220 0.33 6.88 8.63
N THR A 221 1.16 7.36 7.70
CA THR A 221 2.29 6.59 7.20
C THR A 221 3.09 6.13 8.41
N ILE A 222 2.95 4.87 8.80
CA ILE A 222 3.88 4.26 9.73
C ILE A 222 5.20 4.27 8.96
N GLN A 223 6.12 5.13 9.37
CA GLN A 223 7.50 5.01 8.90
C GLN A 223 8.01 3.71 9.49
N LEU A 224 7.92 2.65 8.68
CA LEU A 224 8.57 1.38 8.96
C LEU A 224 10.07 1.65 8.85
N GLU A 225 10.73 1.87 9.99
CA GLU A 225 12.18 1.68 10.06
C GLU A 225 12.41 0.19 9.82
N GLN A 226 12.77 -0.17 8.59
CA GLN A 226 13.27 -1.49 8.29
C GLN A 226 14.64 -1.57 8.96
N GLU A 227 14.76 -2.30 10.08
CA GLU A 227 16.08 -2.80 10.48
C GLU A 227 16.62 -3.60 9.30
N GLU A 228 17.91 -3.40 8.97
CA GLU A 228 18.64 -4.25 8.02
C GLU A 228 18.34 -5.71 8.39
N PRO A 229 17.62 -6.48 7.54
CA PRO A 229 17.32 -7.85 7.89
C PRO A 229 18.64 -8.58 8.05
N ASP A 230 18.78 -9.33 9.14
CA ASP A 230 19.82 -10.34 9.24
C ASP A 230 19.76 -11.13 7.94
N GLU A 231 20.86 -11.11 7.18
CA GLU A 231 20.97 -11.63 5.81
C GLU A 231 20.43 -13.06 5.68
N ASP A 232 20.32 -13.78 6.80
CA ASP A 232 19.94 -15.18 6.93
C ASP A 232 18.48 -15.46 7.34
N THR A 233 17.62 -14.47 7.54
CA THR A 233 16.22 -14.70 7.97
C THR A 233 15.17 -14.30 6.94
N LEU A 234 14.10 -15.10 6.81
CA LEU A 234 12.89 -14.73 6.05
C LEU A 234 12.02 -13.69 6.76
N SER A 235 12.26 -13.45 8.05
CA SER A 235 11.55 -12.41 8.78
C SER A 235 11.96 -11.08 8.19
N GLU A 236 10.99 -10.36 7.65
CA GLU A 236 11.13 -8.91 7.51
C GLU A 236 11.53 -8.33 8.87
N GLY A 237 12.40 -7.30 8.85
CA GLY A 237 12.90 -6.66 10.05
C GLY A 237 11.76 -6.35 11.04
N LYS A 238 12.04 -6.40 12.34
CA LYS A 238 11.05 -6.01 13.35
C LYS A 238 10.47 -4.64 12.99
N VAL A 239 9.15 -4.59 12.82
CA VAL A 239 8.44 -3.32 12.75
C VAL A 239 8.45 -2.69 14.13
N ILE A 240 9.32 -1.71 14.36
CA ILE A 240 9.19 -0.80 15.50
C ILE A 240 8.27 0.34 15.05
N LYS A 241 7.01 0.33 15.50
CA LYS A 241 6.11 1.46 15.32
C LYS A 241 6.66 2.66 16.11
N LYS A 242 7.24 3.66 15.45
CA LYS A 242 7.40 4.98 16.05
C LYS A 242 6.08 5.72 15.92
N GLU A 243 5.32 5.78 17.02
CA GLU A 243 4.28 6.80 17.16
C GLU A 243 4.98 8.16 17.15
N GLN A 244 4.73 8.99 16.14
CA GLN A 244 4.95 10.42 16.31
C GLN A 244 3.80 10.93 17.18
N GLU A 245 4.07 11.11 18.48
CA GLU A 245 3.16 11.77 19.40
C GLU A 245 2.73 13.11 18.80
N ILE A 246 1.43 13.25 18.50
CA ILE A 246 0.80 14.54 18.34
C ILE A 246 0.83 15.18 19.73
N THR A 247 1.85 15.99 20.00
CA THR A 247 1.86 16.83 21.20
C THR A 247 0.62 17.75 21.17
N ASP A 248 0.07 18.05 22.35
CA ASP A 248 -1.18 18.78 22.65
C ASP A 248 -1.40 20.17 21.99
N PHE A 249 -0.63 20.55 20.97
CA PHE A 249 -0.65 21.86 20.34
C PHE A 249 -1.53 22.00 19.10
N ASP A 250 -1.98 20.91 18.44
CA ASP A 250 -2.72 21.00 17.17
C ASP A 250 -4.23 20.70 17.24
N ILE A 251 -4.81 20.47 18.43
CA ILE A 251 -6.28 20.52 18.62
C ILE A 251 -6.71 21.96 18.92
N LYS A 252 -6.44 22.87 17.99
CA LYS A 252 -7.11 24.17 17.95
C LYS A 252 -7.02 24.79 16.56
N HIS A 253 -7.77 24.24 15.61
CA HIS A 253 -8.62 25.07 14.75
C HIS A 253 -9.51 24.21 13.82
N LYS A 254 -10.79 24.58 13.80
CA LYS A 254 -11.85 24.23 12.83
C LYS A 254 -12.57 22.89 12.97
N LYS A 255 -13.57 22.87 13.88
CA LYS A 255 -14.97 22.76 13.45
C LYS A 255 -15.84 23.80 14.16
N THR A 256 -16.14 24.86 13.41
CA THR A 256 -17.46 25.51 13.24
C THR A 256 -18.49 25.23 14.34
N GLN A 257 -18.79 26.19 15.20
CA GLN A 257 -19.96 27.09 15.04
C GLN A 257 -21.25 26.35 14.69
N THR A 258 -21.86 25.74 15.70
CA THR A 258 -23.30 25.84 15.93
C THR A 258 -23.57 25.58 17.41
N GLN A 259 -24.38 26.44 18.03
CA GLN A 259 -24.86 26.37 19.43
C GLN A 259 -23.89 26.79 20.55
N LEU A 260 -23.58 28.09 20.64
CA LEU A 260 -23.16 28.71 21.92
C LEU A 260 -23.50 30.21 22.00
N GLU A 261 -24.61 30.63 21.39
CA GLU A 261 -25.16 31.99 21.54
C GLU A 261 -26.22 32.16 22.63
N ASN A 262 -26.59 31.12 23.40
CA ASN A 262 -27.72 31.24 24.35
C ASN A 262 -27.47 30.86 25.81
N VAL A 263 -26.23 30.75 26.30
CA VAL A 263 -25.99 30.60 27.76
C VAL A 263 -25.15 31.73 28.37
N ASN A 264 -24.45 32.53 27.55
CA ASN A 264 -23.81 33.78 28.00
C ASN A 264 -24.80 34.94 28.25
N LYS A 265 -26.11 34.68 28.14
CA LYS A 265 -27.19 35.60 28.52
C LYS A 265 -27.65 35.46 29.98
N ILE A 266 -27.05 34.56 30.78
CA ILE A 266 -27.46 34.30 32.17
C ILE A 266 -26.37 34.61 33.22
N LYS A 267 -25.13 34.93 32.83
CA LYS A 267 -24.04 35.24 33.80
C LYS A 267 -23.52 36.69 33.80
N SER A 268 -24.12 37.61 33.04
CA SER A 268 -23.75 39.04 33.04
C SER A 268 -24.82 39.99 33.60
N LYS A 269 -25.86 39.48 34.28
CA LYS A 269 -26.90 40.32 34.94
C LYS A 269 -26.91 40.28 36.48
N LEU A 270 -25.90 39.69 37.11
CA LEU A 270 -25.73 39.69 38.57
C LEU A 270 -24.25 39.86 38.91
N ARG A 271 -23.79 41.11 38.87
CA ARG A 271 -22.70 41.72 39.70
C ARG A 271 -22.26 43.06 39.08
N SER A 272 -23.22 43.96 38.89
CA SER A 272 -22.98 45.39 39.01
C SER A 272 -23.78 45.84 40.22
N VAL A 273 -23.08 46.11 41.33
CA VAL A 273 -23.36 47.08 42.39
C VAL A 273 -22.53 46.64 43.58
N THR A 274 -21.37 47.26 43.75
CA THR A 274 -20.92 47.55 45.10
C THR A 274 -20.25 48.91 45.07
N LEU A 275 -20.66 49.76 46.01
CA LEU A 275 -20.04 50.98 46.53
C LEU A 275 -20.92 52.23 46.35
N PHE A 276 -21.61 52.63 47.43
CA PHE A 276 -21.46 53.97 48.02
C PHE A 276 -21.93 53.99 49.50
N SER A 277 -20.95 54.26 50.36
CA SER A 277 -20.97 55.04 51.62
C SER A 277 -22.01 54.75 52.73
N SER A 278 -21.51 54.27 53.87
CA SER A 278 -21.91 54.80 55.19
C SER A 278 -20.98 55.95 55.57
N SER A 279 -21.53 57.13 55.84
CA SER A 279 -21.25 57.95 57.05
C SER A 279 -21.92 59.33 56.95
N LYS A 280 -22.86 59.60 57.86
CA LYS A 280 -23.15 60.94 58.37
C LYS A 280 -22.66 60.98 59.82
N ASN A 281 -21.67 61.84 60.05
CA ASN A 281 -21.31 62.60 61.25
C ASN A 281 -21.87 62.14 62.62
N LYS A 282 -20.95 61.83 63.55
CA LYS A 282 -20.62 62.68 64.70
C LYS A 282 -19.34 62.20 65.37
#